data_AF-A0A2N3C8X3-F1
#
_entry.id   AF-A0A2N3C8X3-F1
#
_cell.length_a   1.000
_cell.length_b   1.000
_cell.length_c   1.000
_cell.angle_alpha   90.00
_cell.angle_beta   90.00
_cell.angle_gamma   90.00
#
_symmetry.space_group_name_H-M   'P 1'
#
loop_
_entity.id
_entity.type
_entity.pdbx_description
1 polymer ?
#
loop_
_entity_poly.entity_id
_entity_poly.type
_entity_poly.pdbx_seq_one_letter_code
_entity_poly.pdbx_strand_id
1 'polypeptide(L)'
;MVYPQPDTPDLSQIKSEAIRTIAEMAIADGNEAISLAEWSKALVAHMRDGLTDALKAKIAARWPALEYYSEDGSPHNEPDEGYIDGAFAISFPRPR
;
A
#
# COMPACT_ATOMS: atom_id res chain seq x y z
N MET A 1 -8.76 24.24 15.91
CA MET A 1 -7.66 23.25 15.93
C MET A 1 -7.40 22.88 14.49
N VAL A 2 -6.31 23.39 13.91
CA VAL A 2 -5.83 22.93 12.61
C VAL A 2 -5.04 21.67 12.92
N TYR A 3 -5.61 20.49 12.64
CA TYR A 3 -4.81 19.27 12.67
C TYR A 3 -3.75 19.44 11.58
N PRO A 4 -2.45 19.25 11.87
CA PRO A 4 -1.46 19.20 10.80
C PRO A 4 -1.95 18.14 9.82
N GLN A 5 -2.07 18.51 8.54
CA GLN A 5 -2.22 17.50 7.50
C GLN A 5 -1.07 16.51 7.74
N PRO A 6 -1.34 15.19 7.87
CA PRO A 6 -0.23 14.25 7.91
C PRO A 6 0.60 14.53 6.67
N ASP A 7 1.90 14.83 6.86
CA ASP A 7 2.83 15.02 5.76
C ASP A 7 2.57 13.90 4.75
N THR A 8 2.03 14.25 3.57
CA THR A 8 1.72 13.24 2.57
C THR A 8 3.02 12.48 2.30
N PRO A 9 3.06 11.16 2.54
CA PRO A 9 4.30 10.41 2.49
C PRO A 9 4.98 10.59 1.13
N ASP A 10 6.28 10.87 1.13
CA ASP A 10 7.01 11.10 -0.11
C ASP A 10 7.21 9.78 -0.86
N LEU A 11 6.29 9.49 -1.78
CA LEU A 11 6.32 8.30 -2.63
C LEU A 11 7.57 8.24 -3.54
N SER A 12 8.34 9.32 -3.67
CA SER A 12 9.62 9.31 -4.41
C SER A 12 10.68 8.42 -3.77
N GLN A 13 10.50 8.05 -2.50
CA GLN A 13 11.33 7.08 -1.78
C GLN A 13 11.11 5.64 -2.29
N ILE A 14 9.93 5.34 -2.85
CA ILE A 14 9.62 4.03 -3.43
C ILE A 14 10.35 3.93 -4.78
N LYS A 15 11.41 3.12 -4.84
CA LYS A 15 12.18 2.92 -6.09
C LYS A 15 11.62 1.82 -6.98
N SER A 16 10.68 1.01 -6.46
CA SER A 16 9.90 0.10 -7.28
C SER A 16 8.88 0.88 -8.11
N GLU A 17 8.98 0.78 -9.43
CA GLU A 17 8.00 1.36 -10.36
C GLU A 17 6.61 0.75 -10.13
N ALA A 18 6.53 -0.55 -9.87
CA ALA A 18 5.27 -1.24 -9.63
C ALA A 18 4.58 -0.70 -8.36
N ILE A 19 5.28 -0.73 -7.22
CA ILE A 19 4.72 -0.29 -5.93
C ILE A 19 4.36 1.19 -5.96
N ARG A 20 5.22 2.03 -6.56
CA ARG A 20 4.94 3.46 -6.72
C ARG A 20 3.69 3.69 -7.57
N THR A 21 3.59 3.02 -8.72
CA THR A 21 2.42 3.17 -9.60
C THR A 21 1.15 2.68 -8.92
N ILE A 22 1.21 1.62 -8.12
CA ILE A 22 0.08 1.14 -7.31
C ILE A 22 -0.37 2.21 -6.31
N ALA A 23 0.58 2.82 -5.59
CA ALA A 23 0.27 3.90 -4.65
C ALA A 23 -0.38 5.09 -5.38
N GLU A 24 0.19 5.52 -6.52
CA GLU A 24 -0.37 6.61 -7.33
C GLU A 24 -1.77 6.28 -7.88
N MET A 25 -2.01 5.05 -8.33
CA MET A 25 -3.34 4.61 -8.77
C MET A 25 -4.34 4.57 -7.61
N ALA A 26 -3.94 4.11 -6.44
CA ALA A 26 -4.79 4.11 -5.26
C ALA A 26 -5.18 5.53 -4.85
N ILE A 27 -4.22 6.47 -4.90
CA ILE A 27 -4.49 7.89 -4.63
C ILE A 27 -5.45 8.49 -5.67
N ALA A 28 -5.25 8.16 -6.95
CA ALA A 28 -6.16 8.60 -8.02
C ALA A 28 -7.59 8.04 -7.87
N ASP A 29 -7.73 6.85 -7.30
CA ASP A 29 -9.02 6.22 -6.97
C ASP A 29 -9.63 6.74 -5.65
N GLY A 30 -9.01 7.75 -5.01
CA GLY A 30 -9.52 8.42 -3.81
C GLY A 30 -9.00 7.89 -2.48
N ASN A 31 -8.02 6.98 -2.50
CA ASN A 31 -7.29 6.53 -1.31
C ASN A 31 -6.18 7.55 -0.96
N GLU A 32 -5.48 7.34 0.13
CA GLU A 32 -4.40 8.20 0.59
C GLU A 32 -3.30 7.34 1.22
N ALA A 33 -2.03 7.59 0.87
CA ALA A 33 -0.94 7.02 1.62
C ALA A 33 -0.84 7.76 2.96
N ILE A 34 -0.95 7.04 4.08
CA ILE A 34 -0.93 7.63 5.42
C ILE A 34 0.45 7.56 6.08
N SER A 35 1.28 6.60 5.67
CA SER A 35 2.65 6.48 6.16
C SER A 35 3.53 5.65 5.23
N LEU A 36 4.83 5.91 5.32
CA LEU A 36 5.89 5.05 4.81
C LEU A 36 6.67 4.51 6.01
N ALA A 37 6.65 3.20 6.21
CA ALA A 37 7.32 2.53 7.30
C ALA A 37 8.53 1.77 6.78
N GLU A 38 9.72 2.05 7.32
CA GLU A 38 10.90 1.23 7.07
C GLU A 38 10.84 -0.02 7.94
N TRP A 39 10.67 -1.18 7.31
CA TRP A 39 10.80 -2.47 7.96
C TRP A 39 12.20 -3.03 7.70
N SER A 40 12.59 -4.03 8.50
CA SER A 40 13.92 -4.64 8.48
C SER A 40 14.38 -5.13 7.10
N LYS A 41 13.45 -5.35 6.16
CA LYS A 41 13.73 -5.84 4.79
C LYS A 41 13.05 -5.05 3.67
N ALA A 42 12.13 -4.14 3.98
CA ALA A 42 11.35 -3.45 2.96
C ALA A 42 10.83 -2.09 3.46
N LEU A 43 10.69 -1.15 2.53
CA LEU A 43 9.93 0.08 2.75
C LEU A 43 8.47 -0.18 2.40
N VAL A 44 7.58 -0.05 3.38
CA VAL A 44 6.16 -0.35 3.26
C VAL A 44 5.35 0.95 3.20
N ALA A 45 4.59 1.14 2.12
CA ALA A 45 3.60 2.19 2.02
C ALA A 45 2.27 1.71 2.62
N HIS A 46 1.79 2.36 3.68
CA HIS A 46 0.49 2.06 4.26
C HIS A 46 -0.56 3.01 3.70
N MET A 47 -1.61 2.43 3.15
CA MET A 47 -2.74 3.15 2.59
C MET A 47 -3.84 3.32 3.65
N ARG A 48 -4.63 4.38 3.51
CA ARG A 48 -5.73 4.73 4.42
C ARG A 48 -6.87 3.74 4.32
N ASP A 49 -7.27 3.43 3.10
CA ASP A 49 -8.43 2.62 2.77
C ASP A 49 -8.01 1.30 2.11
N GLY A 50 -8.92 0.33 2.10
CA GLY A 50 -8.65 -1.00 1.56
C GLY A 50 -8.42 -1.05 0.06
N LEU A 51 -7.82 -2.15 -0.39
CA LEU A 51 -7.60 -2.41 -1.80
C LEU A 51 -8.95 -2.69 -2.48
N THR A 52 -9.31 -1.90 -3.48
CA THR A 52 -10.53 -2.14 -4.25
C THR A 52 -10.34 -3.27 -5.25
N ASP A 53 -11.40 -4.04 -5.53
CA ASP A 53 -11.36 -5.12 -6.53
C ASP A 53 -10.96 -4.62 -7.93
N ALA A 54 -11.38 -3.41 -8.28
CA ALA A 54 -11.03 -2.78 -9.54
C ALA A 54 -9.52 -2.49 -9.63
N LEU A 55 -8.91 -1.97 -8.56
CA LEU A 55 -7.48 -1.75 -8.51
C LEU A 55 -6.71 -3.07 -8.49
N LYS A 56 -7.15 -4.05 -7.69
CA LYS A 56 -6.59 -5.40 -7.65
C LYS A 56 -6.53 -6.06 -9.04
N ALA A 57 -7.61 -5.97 -9.80
CA ALA A 57 -7.67 -6.49 -11.18
C ALA A 57 -6.70 -5.76 -12.13
N LYS A 58 -6.60 -4.42 -12.03
CA LYS A 58 -5.62 -3.63 -12.83
C LYS A 58 -4.18 -4.05 -12.52
N ILE A 59 -3.86 -4.26 -11.24
CA ILE A 59 -2.52 -4.67 -10.79
C ILE A 59 -2.19 -6.07 -11.31
N ALA A 60 -3.09 -7.03 -11.11
CA ALA A 60 -2.89 -8.41 -11.58
C ALA A 60 -2.72 -8.50 -13.10
N ALA A 61 -3.41 -7.65 -13.86
CA ALA A 61 -3.26 -7.58 -15.31
C ALA A 61 -1.92 -6.96 -15.75
N ARG A 62 -1.40 -5.99 -15.00
CA ARG A 62 -0.19 -5.23 -15.38
C ARG A 62 1.11 -5.84 -14.86
N TRP A 63 1.09 -6.38 -13.65
CA TRP A 63 2.23 -7.05 -13.02
C TRP A 63 1.82 -8.43 -12.49
N PRO A 64 1.65 -9.43 -13.37
CA PRO A 64 1.24 -10.78 -12.96
C PRO A 64 2.29 -11.52 -12.11
N ALA A 65 3.54 -11.04 -12.12
CA ALA A 65 4.63 -11.59 -11.33
C ALA A 65 4.80 -10.90 -9.96
N LEU A 66 3.98 -9.89 -9.64
CA LEU A 66 4.06 -9.17 -8.38
C LEU A 66 3.58 -10.06 -7.24
N GLU A 67 4.34 -10.09 -6.15
CA GLU A 67 4.00 -10.93 -5.01
C GLU A 67 2.82 -10.29 -4.26
N TYR A 68 1.70 -11.02 -4.18
CA TYR A 68 0.54 -10.62 -3.40
C TYR A 68 0.57 -11.30 -2.04
N TYR A 69 0.30 -10.53 -0.98
CA TYR A 69 0.10 -11.06 0.36
C TYR A 69 -1.25 -10.60 0.92
N SER A 70 -1.79 -11.40 1.83
CA SER A 70 -2.89 -11.00 2.69
C SER A 70 -2.68 -11.61 4.07
N GLU A 71 -2.81 -10.78 5.10
CA GLU A 71 -2.88 -11.23 6.48
C GLU A 71 -4.31 -11.06 6.99
N ASP A 72 -4.87 -12.11 7.59
CA ASP A 72 -6.21 -12.08 8.20
C ASP A 72 -6.24 -11.29 9.52
N GLY A 73 -5.14 -10.64 9.88
CA GLY A 73 -4.97 -9.90 11.11
C GLY A 73 -4.82 -10.81 12.32
N SER A 74 -4.41 -10.21 13.42
CA SER A 74 -4.31 -10.89 14.72
C SER A 74 -4.90 -9.98 15.81
N PRO A 75 -5.02 -10.44 17.06
CA PRO A 75 -5.38 -9.54 18.16
C PRO A 75 -4.45 -8.32 18.29
N HIS A 76 -3.22 -8.42 17.78
CA HIS A 76 -2.22 -7.35 17.82
C HIS A 76 -2.14 -6.52 16.52
N ASN A 77 -2.55 -7.08 15.38
CA ASN A 77 -2.44 -6.44 14.06
C ASN A 77 -3.81 -6.42 13.36
N GLU A 78 -4.15 -5.29 12.75
CA GLU A 78 -5.32 -5.24 11.87
C GLU A 78 -5.08 -6.11 10.62
N PRO A 79 -6.13 -6.70 10.03
CA PRO A 79 -6.00 -7.44 8.78
C PRO A 79 -5.62 -6.47 7.65
N ASP A 80 -4.68 -6.89 6.83
CA ASP A 80 -4.21 -6.11 5.69
C ASP A 80 -3.94 -7.01 4.47
N GLU A 81 -3.87 -6.38 3.32
CA GLU A 81 -3.41 -7.00 2.08
C GLU A 81 -2.59 -6.05 1.26
N GLY A 82 -1.80 -6.59 0.34
CA GLY A 82 -1.09 -5.75 -0.58
C GLY A 82 -0.09 -6.50 -1.43
N TYR A 83 0.94 -5.78 -1.85
CA TYR A 83 1.90 -6.27 -2.82
C TYR A 83 3.33 -5.98 -2.41
N ILE A 84 4.24 -6.87 -2.78
CA ILE A 84 5.67 -6.79 -2.51
C ILE A 84 6.44 -6.88 -3.83
N ASP A 85 7.43 -6.00 -3.97
CA ASP A 85 8.40 -5.99 -5.05
C ASP A 85 9.81 -5.79 -4.46
N GLY A 86 10.46 -6.90 -4.12
CA GLY A 86 11.78 -6.90 -3.52
C GLY A 86 11.83 -6.20 -2.16
N ALA A 87 12.48 -5.02 -2.12
CA ALA A 87 12.64 -4.21 -0.91
C ALA A 87 11.54 -3.14 -0.75
N PHE A 88 10.47 -3.19 -1.54
CA PHE A 88 9.36 -2.25 -1.47
C PHE A 88 8.05 -3.01 -1.35
N ALA A 89 7.13 -2.51 -0.53
CA ALA A 89 5.81 -3.08 -0.39
C ALA A 89 4.75 -1.98 -0.25
N ILE A 90 3.51 -2.35 -0.53
CA ILE A 90 2.33 -1.55 -0.24
C ILE A 90 1.34 -2.40 0.55
N SER A 91 0.70 -1.79 1.54
CA SER A 91 -0.24 -2.40 2.47
C SER A 91 -1.54 -1.59 2.47
N PHE A 92 -2.65 -2.30 2.39
CA PHE A 92 -4.02 -1.78 2.41
C PHE A 92 -4.79 -2.48 3.54
N PRO A 93 -5.47 -1.72 4.43
CA PRO A 93 -6.27 -2.31 5.50
C PRO A 93 -7.48 -3.07 4.94
N ARG A 94 -7.83 -4.19 5.56
CA ARG A 94 -9.04 -4.95 5.22
C ARG A 94 -10.13 -4.74 6.27
N PRO A 95 -11.41 -4.67 5.88
CA PRO A 95 -12.50 -4.81 6.84
C PRO A 95 -12.48 -6.23 7.43
N ARG A 96 -12.63 -6.33 8.76
CA ARG A 96 -12.81 -7.59 9.49
C ARG A 96 -14.15 -8.25 9.21
#